data_AF-A0A963RTB5-F1
#
_entry.id   AF-A0A963RTB5-F1
#
_cell.length_a   1.000
_cell.length_b   1.000
_cell.length_c   1.000
_cell.angle_alpha   90.00
_cell.angle_beta   90.00
_cell.angle_gamma   90.00
#
_symmetry.space_group_name_H-M   'P 1'
#
loop_
_entity.id
_entity.type
_entity.pdbx_description
1 polymer ?
#
loop_
_entity_poly.entity_id
_entity_poly.type
_entity_poly.pdbx_seq_one_letter_code
_entity_poly.pdbx_strand_id
1 'polypeptide(L)'
;IQPDQTAKLAVVTQTTLSVDDAADITAAVKARFPAIREPKQQDICYATQNRQDAVKLLSGQVDVVIVVGSPTSSNSNRLREVARKLGTEAYMIDSADELQAAWVQGKARVGVTAGASAPDILVRQVVERLKALGAVAVRKLDGIQEAVKFPLPKGLKLEGAAEVNLEHLR
;
A
#
# COMPACT_ATOMS: atom_id res chain seq x y z
N ILE A 1 -18.29 1.14 23.47
CA ILE A 1 -19.42 1.75 22.74
C ILE A 1 -20.68 0.96 23.08
N GLN A 2 -21.75 1.65 23.48
CA GLN A 2 -23.04 1.07 23.81
C GLN A 2 -24.11 1.92 23.12
N PRO A 3 -24.51 1.57 21.88
CA PRO A 3 -25.51 2.34 21.15
C PRO A 3 -26.90 2.15 21.80
N ASP A 4 -27.75 3.16 21.69
CA ASP A 4 -29.11 3.15 22.27
C ASP A 4 -30.03 2.09 21.65
N GLN A 5 -29.65 1.55 20.49
CA GLN A 5 -30.35 0.46 19.81
C GLN A 5 -29.39 -0.44 19.02
N THR A 6 -29.82 -1.68 18.75
CA THR A 6 -29.04 -2.68 18.00
C THR A 6 -29.73 -3.24 16.75
N ALA A 7 -31.00 -2.89 16.50
CA ALA A 7 -31.79 -3.44 15.38
C ALA A 7 -31.52 -2.75 14.03
N LYS A 8 -31.00 -1.53 14.03
CA LYS A 8 -30.71 -0.73 12.83
C LYS A 8 -29.30 -0.18 12.90
N LEU A 9 -28.32 -1.07 12.89
CA LEU A 9 -26.90 -0.71 12.85
C LEU A 9 -26.29 -1.14 11.52
N ALA A 10 -25.30 -0.37 11.05
CA ALA A 10 -24.46 -0.73 9.92
C ALA A 10 -23.00 -0.50 10.29
N VAL A 11 -22.11 -1.35 9.75
CA VAL A 11 -20.66 -1.15 9.82
C VAL A 11 -20.14 -0.73 8.46
N VAL A 12 -19.24 0.24 8.44
CA VAL A 12 -18.49 0.66 7.26
C VAL A 12 -17.02 0.80 7.65
N THR A 13 -16.11 0.63 6.70
CA THR A 13 -14.67 0.71 6.95
C THR A 13 -14.01 1.81 6.12
N GLN A 14 -12.90 2.35 6.62
CA GLN A 14 -12.08 3.27 5.84
C GLN A 14 -11.31 2.49 4.77
N THR A 15 -11.19 3.08 3.57
CA THR A 15 -10.68 2.39 2.37
C THR A 15 -9.22 1.94 2.46
N THR A 16 -8.42 2.56 3.33
CA THR A 16 -6.97 2.35 3.45
C THR A 16 -6.54 1.60 4.71
N LEU A 17 -7.47 0.93 5.40
CA LEU A 17 -7.15 0.15 6.60
C LEU A 17 -6.33 -1.11 6.29
N SER A 18 -5.70 -1.69 7.32
CA SER A 18 -5.17 -3.05 7.20
C SER A 18 -6.33 -4.01 6.97
N VAL A 19 -6.20 -4.86 5.95
CA VAL A 19 -7.24 -5.84 5.57
C VAL A 19 -7.49 -6.81 6.72
N ASP A 20 -6.41 -7.31 7.32
CA ASP A 20 -6.47 -8.30 8.40
C ASP A 20 -7.11 -7.68 9.66
N ASP A 21 -6.66 -6.49 10.07
CA ASP A 21 -7.23 -5.81 11.25
C ASP A 21 -8.70 -5.45 11.04
N ALA A 22 -9.08 -5.03 9.83
CA ALA A 22 -10.47 -4.74 9.51
C ALA A 22 -11.35 -5.99 9.54
N ALA A 23 -10.84 -7.13 9.09
CA ALA A 23 -11.54 -8.41 9.17
C ALA A 23 -11.76 -8.83 10.63
N ASP A 24 -10.73 -8.74 11.47
CA ASP A 24 -10.81 -9.09 12.89
C ASP A 24 -11.78 -8.18 13.66
N ILE A 25 -11.70 -6.86 13.44
CA ILE A 25 -12.63 -5.90 14.05
C ILE A 25 -14.05 -6.15 13.57
N THR A 26 -14.26 -6.40 12.27
CA THR A 26 -15.58 -6.70 11.72
C THR A 26 -16.16 -7.98 12.34
N ALA A 27 -15.36 -9.02 12.52
CA ALA A 27 -15.78 -10.25 13.19
C ALA A 27 -16.19 -10.00 14.65
N ALA A 28 -15.41 -9.22 15.40
CA ALA A 28 -15.75 -8.84 16.78
C ALA A 28 -17.03 -7.99 16.86
N VAL A 29 -17.21 -7.06 15.91
CA VAL A 29 -18.43 -6.22 15.81
C VAL A 29 -19.66 -7.10 15.53
N LYS A 30 -19.56 -8.08 14.62
CA LYS A 30 -20.65 -9.04 14.34
C LYS A 30 -21.00 -9.89 15.55
N ALA A 31 -19.99 -10.41 16.25
CA ALA A 31 -20.22 -11.20 17.46
C ALA A 31 -20.96 -10.39 18.54
N ARG A 32 -20.67 -9.08 18.64
CA ARG A 32 -21.34 -8.18 19.58
C ARG A 32 -22.72 -7.72 19.11
N PHE A 33 -22.92 -7.51 17.81
CA PHE A 33 -24.16 -7.00 17.22
C PHE A 33 -24.62 -7.89 16.06
N PRO A 34 -25.29 -9.04 16.32
CA PRO A 34 -25.63 -10.01 15.28
C PRO A 34 -26.56 -9.50 14.18
N ALA A 35 -27.34 -8.44 14.43
CA ALA A 35 -28.24 -7.81 13.47
C ALA A 35 -27.58 -6.69 12.65
N ILE A 36 -26.27 -6.46 12.80
CA ILE A 36 -25.56 -5.39 12.09
C ILE A 36 -25.55 -5.64 10.58
N ARG A 37 -25.81 -4.59 9.80
CA ARG A 37 -25.75 -4.64 8.35
C ARG A 37 -24.33 -4.38 7.84
N GLU A 38 -23.91 -5.22 6.91
CA GLU A 38 -22.65 -5.07 6.18
C GLU A 38 -22.86 -4.41 4.81
N PRO A 39 -21.82 -3.76 4.27
CA PRO A 39 -21.84 -3.34 2.87
C PRO A 39 -21.82 -4.59 1.96
N LYS A 40 -22.44 -4.50 0.78
CA LYS A 40 -22.49 -5.61 -0.19
C LYS A 40 -21.12 -5.95 -0.77
N GLN A 41 -20.19 -5.00 -0.72
CA GLN A 41 -18.79 -5.14 -1.10
C GLN A 41 -17.95 -4.56 0.04
N GLN A 42 -16.75 -5.08 0.25
CA GLN A 42 -15.84 -4.52 1.25
C GLN A 42 -15.49 -3.07 0.90
N ASP A 43 -15.44 -2.18 1.89
CA ASP A 43 -15.12 -0.76 1.66
C ASP A 43 -13.61 -0.53 1.46
N ILE A 44 -12.75 -1.49 1.87
CA ILE A 44 -11.32 -1.45 1.55
C ILE A 44 -11.16 -1.56 0.03
N CYS A 45 -10.48 -0.57 -0.56
CA CYS A 45 -10.38 -0.52 -2.01
C CYS A 45 -9.39 -1.58 -2.54
N TYR A 46 -9.59 -1.98 -3.80
CA TYR A 46 -8.72 -2.96 -4.47
C TYR A 46 -7.24 -2.57 -4.40
N ALA A 47 -6.94 -1.27 -4.54
CA ALA A 47 -5.58 -0.75 -4.55
C ALA A 47 -4.86 -0.96 -3.21
N THR A 48 -5.58 -0.87 -2.10
CA THR A 48 -5.05 -1.12 -0.76
C THR A 48 -4.84 -2.61 -0.52
N GLN A 49 -5.82 -3.45 -0.89
CA GLN A 49 -5.70 -4.91 -0.80
C GLN A 49 -4.49 -5.43 -1.59
N ASN A 50 -4.43 -5.12 -2.89
CA ASN A 50 -3.38 -5.59 -3.78
C ASN A 50 -1.98 -5.21 -3.30
N ARG A 51 -1.81 -3.98 -2.79
CA ARG A 51 -0.52 -3.52 -2.27
C ARG A 51 -0.15 -4.24 -0.97
N GLN A 52 -1.11 -4.48 -0.07
CA GLN A 52 -0.84 -5.26 1.14
C GLN A 52 -0.45 -6.70 0.80
N ASP A 53 -1.15 -7.33 -0.14
CA ASP A 53 -0.82 -8.69 -0.58
C ASP A 53 0.55 -8.77 -1.26
N ALA A 54 0.89 -7.79 -2.10
CA ALA A 54 2.22 -7.68 -2.70
C ALA A 54 3.31 -7.53 -1.63
N VAL A 55 3.07 -6.76 -0.57
CA VAL A 55 4.01 -6.64 0.56
C VAL A 55 4.10 -7.93 1.36
N LYS A 56 3.00 -8.64 1.61
CA LYS A 56 3.02 -9.95 2.27
C LYS A 56 3.93 -10.93 1.52
N LEU A 57 3.80 -10.96 0.19
CA LEU A 57 4.59 -11.83 -0.68
C LEU A 57 6.06 -11.39 -0.78
N LEU A 58 6.33 -10.07 -0.79
CA LEU A 58 7.68 -9.50 -0.78
C LEU A 58 8.41 -9.81 0.53
N SER A 59 7.76 -9.61 1.67
CA SER A 59 8.32 -9.77 3.01
C SER A 59 8.88 -11.16 3.28
N GLY A 60 8.25 -12.21 2.75
CA GLY A 60 8.76 -13.59 2.87
C GLY A 60 10.03 -13.90 2.05
N GLN A 61 10.51 -12.96 1.25
CA GLN A 61 11.62 -13.17 0.30
C GLN A 61 12.81 -12.23 0.51
N VAL A 62 12.72 -11.28 1.43
CA VAL A 62 13.71 -10.21 1.64
C VAL A 62 14.06 -10.03 3.11
N ASP A 63 15.25 -9.47 3.37
CA ASP A 63 15.74 -9.26 4.73
C ASP A 63 15.25 -7.93 5.32
N VAL A 64 14.95 -6.96 4.44
CA VAL A 64 14.46 -5.63 4.80
C VAL A 64 13.52 -5.10 3.70
N VAL A 65 12.47 -4.39 4.09
CA VAL A 65 11.53 -3.71 3.19
C VAL A 65 11.67 -2.19 3.33
N ILE A 66 11.81 -1.50 2.21
CA ILE A 66 11.76 -0.05 2.10
C ILE A 66 10.42 0.35 1.48
N VAL A 67 9.62 1.10 2.23
CA VAL A 67 8.33 1.64 1.79
C VAL A 67 8.51 3.09 1.40
N VAL A 68 8.28 3.41 0.13
CA VAL A 68 8.30 4.78 -0.37
C VAL A 68 6.96 5.44 -0.09
N GLY A 69 6.97 6.53 0.68
CA GLY A 69 5.81 7.36 0.96
C GLY A 69 5.85 8.04 2.33
N SER A 70 4.84 8.86 2.60
CA SER A 70 4.84 9.76 3.76
C SER A 70 4.31 9.15 5.04
N PRO A 71 4.85 9.56 6.21
CA PRO A 71 4.26 9.29 7.53
C PRO A 71 2.79 9.68 7.68
N THR A 72 2.32 10.64 6.88
CA THR A 72 0.92 11.08 6.89
C THR A 72 -0.01 10.19 6.06
N SER A 73 0.54 9.30 5.24
CA SER A 73 -0.24 8.39 4.38
C SER A 73 -0.63 7.13 5.15
N SER A 74 -1.94 6.96 5.41
CA SER A 74 -2.47 5.77 6.08
C SER A 74 -2.08 4.47 5.35
N ASN A 75 -2.24 4.45 4.01
CA ASN A 75 -1.87 3.28 3.20
C ASN A 75 -0.37 2.96 3.30
N SER A 76 0.52 3.94 3.19
CA SER A 76 1.98 3.72 3.29
C SER A 76 2.35 3.15 4.67
N ASN A 77 1.74 3.67 5.73
CA ASN A 77 1.93 3.12 7.08
C ASN A 77 1.46 1.67 7.18
N ARG A 78 0.28 1.34 6.62
CA ARG A 78 -0.22 -0.05 6.63
C ARG A 78 0.75 -1.00 5.93
N LEU A 79 1.34 -0.60 4.80
CA LEU A 79 2.34 -1.43 4.10
C LEU A 79 3.56 -1.72 5.00
N ARG A 80 4.11 -0.70 5.65
CA ARG A 80 5.24 -0.88 6.58
C ARG A 80 4.86 -1.78 7.76
N GLU A 81 3.66 -1.58 8.32
CA GLU A 81 3.17 -2.39 9.44
C GLU A 81 2.95 -3.85 9.05
N VAL A 82 2.40 -4.12 7.85
CA VAL A 82 2.23 -5.48 7.32
C VAL A 82 3.57 -6.20 7.24
N ALA A 83 4.61 -5.55 6.69
CA ALA A 83 5.95 -6.15 6.63
C ALA A 83 6.52 -6.46 8.03
N ARG A 84 6.35 -5.54 8.99
CA ARG A 84 6.79 -5.73 10.38
C ARG A 84 6.02 -6.85 11.11
N LYS A 85 4.71 -6.97 10.88
CA LYS A 85 3.88 -8.03 11.45
C LYS A 85 4.34 -9.42 10.97
N LEU A 86 4.92 -9.51 9.76
CA LEU A 86 5.50 -10.74 9.22
C LEU A 86 6.95 -10.99 9.67
N GLY A 87 7.51 -10.13 10.53
CA GLY A 87 8.86 -10.28 11.08
C GLY A 87 9.98 -9.70 10.21
N THR A 88 9.67 -9.06 9.08
CA THR A 88 10.67 -8.40 8.24
C THR A 88 10.93 -6.99 8.75
N GLU A 89 12.21 -6.59 8.86
CA GLU A 89 12.57 -5.20 9.14
C GLU A 89 11.97 -4.30 8.05
N ALA A 90 11.33 -3.19 8.43
CA ALA A 90 10.73 -2.29 7.45
C ALA A 90 10.86 -0.82 7.83
N TYR A 91 11.33 -0.04 6.86
CA TYR A 91 11.54 1.40 6.97
C TYR A 91 10.65 2.13 5.97
N MET A 92 10.33 3.39 6.28
CA MET A 92 9.57 4.26 5.39
C MET A 92 10.37 5.52 5.14
N ILE A 93 10.41 5.94 3.88
CA ILE A 93 11.15 7.11 3.41
C ILE A 93 10.28 7.91 2.46
N ASP A 94 10.32 9.23 2.58
CA ASP A 94 9.66 10.13 1.62
C ASP A 94 10.51 10.31 0.35
N SER A 95 11.83 10.24 0.48
CA SER A 95 12.80 10.41 -0.61
C SER A 95 13.99 9.45 -0.52
N ALA A 96 14.72 9.29 -1.63
CA ALA A 96 15.90 8.42 -1.67
C ALA A 96 17.05 8.88 -0.75
N ASP A 97 17.09 10.17 -0.39
CA ASP A 97 18.13 10.75 0.46
C ASP A 97 17.99 10.33 1.93
N GLU A 98 16.79 9.95 2.35
CA GLU A 98 16.53 9.43 3.70
C GLU A 98 16.98 7.98 3.88
N LEU A 99 17.31 7.27 2.79
CA LEU A 99 17.75 5.90 2.86
C LEU A 99 19.12 5.82 3.55
N GLN A 100 19.15 5.23 4.74
CA GLN A 100 20.37 5.04 5.49
C GLN A 100 21.09 3.76 5.07
N ALA A 101 22.38 3.85 4.77
CA ALA A 101 23.20 2.70 4.36
C ALA A 101 23.18 1.58 5.42
N ALA A 102 23.12 1.93 6.71
CA ALA A 102 23.09 0.98 7.81
C ALA A 102 21.85 0.05 7.79
N TRP A 103 20.74 0.46 7.17
CA TRP A 103 19.53 -0.36 7.07
C TRP A 103 19.66 -1.51 6.07
N VAL A 104 20.58 -1.37 5.10
CA VAL A 104 20.77 -2.33 4.01
C VAL A 104 22.14 -3.01 4.04
N GLN A 105 23.06 -2.51 4.87
CA GLN A 105 24.38 -3.10 5.04
C GLN A 105 24.29 -4.54 5.56
N GLY A 106 24.93 -5.47 4.86
CA GLY A 106 24.92 -6.90 5.21
C GLY A 106 23.61 -7.63 4.88
N LYS A 107 22.60 -6.95 4.31
CA LYS A 107 21.36 -7.57 3.83
C LYS A 107 21.59 -8.11 2.42
N ALA A 108 21.18 -9.35 2.17
CA ALA A 108 21.33 -9.98 0.86
C ALA A 108 20.24 -9.54 -0.12
N ARG A 109 19.02 -9.29 0.39
CA ARG A 109 17.86 -8.94 -0.42
C ARG A 109 17.09 -7.79 0.22
N VAL A 110 16.95 -6.69 -0.53
CA VAL A 110 16.18 -5.51 -0.15
C VAL A 110 14.89 -5.47 -0.97
N GLY A 111 13.75 -5.43 -0.30
CA GLY A 111 12.45 -5.21 -0.93
C GLY A 111 12.14 -3.73 -1.04
N VAL A 112 11.57 -3.30 -2.16
CA VAL A 112 11.09 -1.92 -2.35
C VAL A 112 9.61 -1.98 -2.73
N THR A 113 8.80 -1.18 -2.06
CA THR A 113 7.37 -0.98 -2.36
C THR A 113 7.01 0.48 -2.20
N ALA A 114 5.79 0.86 -2.59
CA ALA A 114 5.35 2.25 -2.54
C ALA A 114 3.88 2.35 -2.14
N GLY A 115 3.56 3.41 -1.38
CA GLY A 115 2.18 3.76 -1.10
C GLY A 115 1.43 4.17 -2.38
N ALA A 116 0.10 4.10 -2.36
CA ALA A 116 -0.73 4.45 -3.52
C ALA A 116 -0.54 5.91 -4.00
N SER A 117 -0.09 6.81 -3.13
CA SER A 117 0.16 8.22 -3.42
C SER A 117 1.60 8.54 -3.82
N ALA A 118 2.51 7.57 -3.79
CA ALA A 118 3.92 7.81 -4.09
C ALA A 118 4.17 7.75 -5.61
N PRO A 119 4.71 8.82 -6.22
CA PRO A 119 5.07 8.82 -7.64
C PRO A 119 6.14 7.78 -7.98
N ASP A 120 6.02 7.15 -9.15
CA ASP A 120 6.96 6.12 -9.62
C ASP A 120 8.42 6.63 -9.70
N ILE A 121 8.61 7.93 -9.97
CA ILE A 121 9.95 8.54 -9.98
C ILE A 121 10.67 8.40 -8.64
N LEU A 122 9.97 8.47 -7.51
CA LEU A 122 10.57 8.30 -6.18
C LEU A 122 11.05 6.86 -5.98
N VAL A 123 10.26 5.89 -6.44
CA VAL A 123 10.63 4.46 -6.40
C VAL A 123 11.90 4.22 -7.22
N ARG A 124 11.96 4.79 -8.44
CA ARG A 124 13.16 4.69 -9.29
C ARG A 124 14.39 5.30 -8.62
N GLN A 125 14.26 6.48 -8.00
CA GLN A 125 15.36 7.12 -7.28
C GLN A 125 15.88 6.26 -6.12
N VAL A 126 14.98 5.62 -5.37
CA VAL A 126 15.35 4.68 -4.29
C VAL A 126 16.09 3.47 -4.85
N VAL A 127 15.63 2.92 -5.97
CA VAL A 127 16.33 1.81 -6.66
C VAL A 127 17.74 2.23 -7.11
N GLU A 128 17.91 3.42 -7.68
CA GLU A 128 19.23 3.93 -8.07
C GLU A 128 20.13 4.15 -6.85
N ARG A 129 19.58 4.66 -5.75
CA ARG A 129 20.32 4.80 -4.49
C ARG A 129 20.78 3.43 -3.95
N LEU A 130 19.93 2.41 -4.00
CA LEU A 130 20.30 1.05 -3.60
C LEU A 130 21.40 0.46 -4.47
N LYS A 131 21.39 0.72 -5.79
CA LYS A 131 22.49 0.34 -6.69
C LYS A 131 23.80 1.01 -6.31
N ALA A 132 23.76 2.32 -6.01
CA ALA A 132 24.93 3.05 -5.54
C ALA A 132 25.47 2.52 -4.20
N LEU A 133 24.63 1.87 -3.38
CA LEU A 133 25.00 1.20 -2.15
C LEU A 133 25.43 -0.27 -2.34
N GLY A 134 25.49 -0.77 -3.58
CA GLY A 134 26.01 -2.08 -3.92
C GLY A 134 24.98 -3.11 -4.43
N ALA A 135 23.72 -2.73 -4.63
CA ALA A 135 22.76 -3.64 -5.24
C ALA A 135 23.12 -3.94 -6.71
N VAL A 136 23.28 -5.22 -7.03
CA VAL A 136 23.76 -5.69 -8.34
C VAL A 136 22.65 -5.98 -9.36
N ALA A 137 21.43 -6.24 -8.88
CA ALA A 137 20.30 -6.63 -9.74
C ALA A 137 18.97 -6.16 -9.15
N VAL A 138 18.02 -5.87 -10.04
CA VAL A 138 16.66 -5.48 -9.69
C VAL A 138 15.70 -6.45 -10.38
N ARG A 139 14.81 -7.08 -9.60
CA ARG A 139 13.78 -7.98 -10.11
C ARG A 139 12.40 -7.47 -9.69
N LYS A 140 11.49 -7.30 -10.65
CA LYS A 140 10.08 -7.08 -10.35
C LYS A 140 9.44 -8.40 -9.92
N LEU A 141 8.69 -8.38 -8.83
CA LEU A 141 7.85 -9.51 -8.45
C LEU A 141 6.59 -9.50 -9.31
N ASP A 142 6.11 -10.69 -9.66
CA ASP A 142 4.80 -10.84 -10.26
C ASP A 142 3.73 -10.39 -9.26
N GLY A 143 2.72 -9.68 -9.76
CA GLY A 143 1.65 -9.13 -8.95
C GLY A 143 0.34 -9.06 -9.73
N ILE A 144 -0.74 -8.68 -9.04
CA ILE A 144 -2.05 -8.49 -9.65
C ILE A 144 -1.97 -7.29 -10.60
N GLN A 145 -2.38 -7.48 -11.86
CA GLN A 145 -2.46 -6.39 -12.83
C GLN A 145 -3.68 -5.51 -12.55
N GLU A 146 -3.45 -4.22 -12.30
CA GLU A 146 -4.50 -3.23 -12.06
C GLU A 146 -4.87 -2.54 -13.38
N ALA A 147 -6.06 -2.82 -13.93
CA ALA A 147 -6.53 -2.22 -15.19
C ALA A 147 -7.53 -1.06 -15.01
N VAL A 148 -7.93 -0.77 -13.77
CA VAL A 148 -8.97 0.23 -13.46
C VAL A 148 -8.45 1.64 -13.74
N LYS A 149 -9.23 2.44 -14.49
CA LYS A 149 -8.94 3.84 -14.78
C LYS A 149 -10.15 4.70 -14.41
N PHE A 150 -9.89 5.82 -13.74
CA PHE A 150 -10.91 6.82 -13.40
C PHE A 150 -10.75 8.02 -14.35
N PRO A 151 -11.64 8.19 -15.34
CA PRO A 151 -11.54 9.32 -16.25
C PRO A 151 -11.82 10.63 -15.52
N LEU A 152 -11.24 11.72 -16.03
CA LEU A 152 -11.57 13.05 -15.54
C LEU A 152 -13.07 13.35 -15.71
N PRO A 153 -13.69 14.06 -14.75
CA PRO A 153 -15.06 14.55 -14.89
C PRO A 153 -15.27 15.32 -16.20
N LYS A 154 -16.52 15.31 -16.70
CA LYS A 154 -16.89 16.10 -17.89
C LYS A 154 -16.55 17.58 -17.64
N GLY A 155 -15.95 18.24 -18.64
CA GLY A 155 -15.52 19.65 -18.55
C GLY A 155 -14.11 19.88 -18.01
N LEU A 156 -13.42 18.86 -17.51
CA LEU A 156 -12.00 18.93 -17.09
C LEU A 156 -11.04 18.29 -18.10
N LYS A 157 -11.54 17.86 -19.25
CA LYS A 157 -10.68 17.44 -20.36
C LYS A 157 -10.04 18.70 -20.92
N LEU A 158 -8.71 18.78 -20.88
CA LEU A 158 -7.96 19.86 -21.52
C LEU A 158 -8.22 19.80 -23.03
N GLU A 159 -8.86 20.83 -23.59
CA GLU A 159 -8.98 20.98 -25.04
C GLU A 159 -7.57 21.21 -25.62
N GLY A 160 -7.12 20.30 -26.49
CA GLY A 160 -5.84 20.44 -27.19
C GLY A 160 -4.60 19.85 -26.51
N ALA A 161 -4.73 19.04 -25.45
CA ALA A 161 -3.59 18.24 -24.99
C ALA A 161 -3.28 17.16 -26.03
N ALA A 162 -2.29 17.44 -26.90
CA ALA A 162 -1.58 16.43 -27.67
C ALA A 162 -1.33 15.22 -26.78
N GLU A 163 -1.52 14.01 -27.31
CA GLU A 163 -1.32 12.74 -26.62
C GLU A 163 -0.10 12.80 -25.70
N VAL A 164 -0.36 13.04 -24.41
CA VAL A 164 0.68 12.91 -23.40
C VAL A 164 0.98 11.42 -23.40
N ASN A 165 2.20 11.05 -23.81
CA ASN A 165 2.61 9.66 -23.83
C ASN A 165 2.59 9.12 -22.39
N LEU A 166 1.50 8.43 -22.03
CA LEU A 166 1.23 7.86 -20.70
C LEU A 166 2.01 6.55 -20.46
N GLU A 167 3.12 6.31 -21.17
CA GLU A 167 3.98 5.14 -20.96
C GLU A 167 4.56 5.01 -19.54
N HIS A 168 4.50 6.07 -18.74
CA HIS A 168 4.92 6.07 -17.34
C HIS A 168 3.85 5.59 -16.35
N LEU A 169 2.64 5.24 -16.83
CA LEU A 169 1.56 4.62 -16.04
C LEU A 169 1.44 3.11 -16.29
N ARG A 170 2.52 2.45 -16.72
CA ARG A 170 2.61 0.99 -16.91
C ARG A 170 3.36 0.31 -15.78
#